data_AF-A0A5E4PZV0-F1
#
_entry.id   AF-A0A5E4PZV0-F1
#
_cell.length_a   1.000
_cell.length_b   1.000
_cell.length_c   1.000
_cell.angle_alpha   90.00
_cell.angle_beta   90.00
_cell.angle_gamma   90.00
#
_symmetry.space_group_name_H-M   'P 1'
#
loop_
_entity.id
_entity.type
_entity.pdbx_description
1 polymer ?
#
loop_
_entity_poly.entity_id
_entity_poly.type
_entity_poly.pdbx_seq_one_letter_code
_entity_poly.pdbx_strand_id
1 'polypeptide(L)'
;MRFLILFILLALVLCEGTEPLPGTTSEPAIAVDNDRLLANTVLLAAHGDRTPDQDELDKFPSKEHYNDEIYFPYGKKALTNKGKQRAYLVGQYLRHRYNNTILSPMYLPDETYIQTTNYARTQMTVLTALAALFEPTPAQKWNPNLNWQPVPYDTPAYEDDDFLYYYQCQRYLRLREKVYVSPEFEEQMKPYEGLYKYLNKMFPASNITTSEDVFYLDNLVQALENVGVPPPQWIEC
;
A
#
# COMPACT_ATOMS: atom_id res chain seq x y z
N MET A 1 18.22 -24.33 -10.51
CA MET A 1 17.06 -24.15 -11.42
C MET A 1 15.82 -24.62 -10.69
N ARG A 2 15.18 -23.76 -9.91
CA ARG A 2 13.95 -24.06 -9.16
C ARG A 2 12.84 -23.21 -9.77
N PHE A 3 11.83 -23.87 -10.32
CA PHE A 3 10.67 -23.24 -10.94
C PHE A 3 9.78 -22.67 -9.82
N LEU A 4 9.59 -21.34 -9.83
CA LEU A 4 8.57 -20.67 -9.03
C LEU A 4 7.26 -20.71 -9.84
N ILE A 5 6.35 -21.63 -9.50
CA ILE A 5 5.00 -21.63 -10.07
C ILE A 5 4.16 -20.70 -9.20
N LEU A 6 4.01 -19.46 -9.66
CA LEU A 6 3.22 -18.41 -9.01
C LEU A 6 1.75 -18.59 -9.36
N PHE A 7 0.95 -19.15 -8.45
CA PHE A 7 -0.52 -19.06 -8.53
C PHE A 7 -0.96 -17.78 -7.83
N ILE A 8 -1.18 -16.71 -8.60
CA ILE A 8 -1.82 -15.48 -8.11
C ILE A 8 -3.33 -15.72 -8.08
N LEU A 9 -3.90 -15.88 -6.88
CA LEU A 9 -5.34 -15.70 -6.65
C LEU A 9 -5.55 -14.27 -6.17
N LEU A 10 -5.89 -13.39 -7.11
CA LEU A 10 -6.20 -11.99 -6.87
C LEU A 10 -7.62 -11.90 -6.28
N ALA A 11 -7.76 -11.64 -4.99
CA ALA A 11 -9.05 -11.28 -4.39
C ALA A 11 -9.22 -9.76 -4.52
N LEU A 12 -9.93 -9.32 -5.56
CA LEU A 12 -10.41 -7.95 -5.69
C LEU A 12 -11.52 -7.70 -4.68
N VAL A 13 -11.27 -6.87 -3.68
CA VAL A 13 -12.33 -6.26 -2.87
C VAL A 13 -12.64 -4.91 -3.52
N LEU A 14 -13.73 -4.85 -4.27
CA LEU A 14 -14.32 -3.59 -4.71
C LEU A 14 -15.17 -3.04 -3.57
N CYS A 15 -14.89 -1.81 -3.18
CA CYS A 15 -15.73 -1.03 -2.28
C CYS A 15 -16.73 -0.29 -3.18
N GLU A 16 -18.02 -0.61 -3.11
CA GLU A 16 -19.07 0.22 -3.70
C GLU A 16 -20.02 0.73 -2.62
N GLY A 17 -20.35 2.02 -2.78
CA GLY A 17 -21.10 2.82 -1.85
C GLY A 17 -22.59 2.44 -1.77
N THR A 18 -23.19 2.97 -0.71
CA THR A 18 -24.55 2.76 -0.25
C THR A 18 -25.59 3.45 -1.14
N GLU A 19 -26.45 2.68 -1.82
CA GLU A 19 -27.92 2.89 -1.85
C GLU A 19 -28.64 1.55 -2.07
N PRO A 20 -29.76 1.25 -1.35
CA PRO A 20 -30.43 -0.03 -1.46
C PRO A 20 -31.53 -0.02 -2.53
N LEU A 21 -31.45 -0.91 -3.52
CA LEU A 21 -32.55 -1.20 -4.44
C LEU A 21 -33.45 -2.35 -3.94
N PRO A 22 -34.77 -2.30 -4.21
CA PRO A 22 -35.75 -3.17 -3.59
C PRO A 22 -35.82 -4.53 -4.28
N GLY A 23 -35.56 -5.60 -3.53
CA GLY A 23 -35.58 -6.97 -4.01
C GLY A 23 -34.42 -7.77 -3.42
N THR A 24 -34.45 -8.01 -2.12
CA THR A 24 -33.48 -8.85 -1.41
C THR A 24 -33.60 -10.30 -1.84
N THR A 25 -32.91 -10.69 -2.91
CA THR A 25 -32.32 -12.03 -2.96
C THR A 25 -31.00 -11.93 -2.21
N SER A 26 -30.96 -12.54 -1.03
CA SER A 26 -29.72 -12.75 -0.28
C SER A 26 -28.63 -13.21 -1.22
N GLU A 27 -27.46 -12.56 -1.20
CA GLU A 27 -26.25 -13.15 -1.77
C GLU A 27 -26.16 -14.59 -1.28
N PRO A 28 -25.86 -15.57 -2.15
CA PRO A 28 -25.69 -16.93 -1.70
C PRO A 28 -24.56 -16.92 -0.67
N ALA A 29 -24.91 -17.24 0.59
CA ALA A 29 -23.92 -17.52 1.62
C ALA A 29 -22.95 -18.54 1.01
N ILE A 30 -21.70 -18.14 0.83
CA ILE A 30 -20.65 -19.04 0.36
C ILE A 30 -20.64 -20.19 1.37
N ALA A 31 -21.12 -21.35 0.95
CA ALA A 31 -21.11 -22.54 1.79
C ALA A 31 -19.65 -22.76 2.20
N VAL A 32 -19.39 -22.72 3.50
CA VAL A 32 -18.09 -23.11 4.06
C VAL A 32 -17.96 -24.60 3.79
N ASP A 33 -17.25 -24.93 2.71
CA ASP A 33 -16.93 -26.29 2.33
C ASP A 33 -15.87 -26.81 3.30
N ASN A 34 -16.30 -27.60 4.28
CA ASN A 34 -15.42 -28.18 5.30
C ASN A 34 -14.40 -29.17 4.72
N ASP A 35 -14.51 -29.54 3.43
CA ASP A 35 -13.55 -30.43 2.76
C ASP A 35 -12.43 -29.67 2.02
N ARG A 36 -12.44 -28.32 2.04
CA ARG A 36 -11.39 -27.50 1.42
C ARG A 36 -10.38 -27.00 2.45
N LEU A 37 -9.15 -27.48 2.32
CA LEU A 37 -8.01 -26.98 3.08
C LEU A 37 -7.36 -25.77 2.38
N LEU A 38 -7.18 -24.68 3.12
CA LEU A 38 -6.29 -23.60 2.66
C LEU A 38 -4.85 -24.10 2.73
N ALA A 39 -4.22 -24.32 1.58
CA ALA A 39 -2.86 -24.85 1.52
C ALA A 39 -1.78 -23.76 1.55
N ASN A 40 -2.03 -22.61 0.93
CA ASN A 40 -1.08 -21.50 0.82
C ASN A 40 -1.82 -20.15 0.78
N THR A 41 -1.16 -19.08 1.20
CA THR A 41 -1.62 -17.70 1.03
C THR A 41 -0.46 -16.84 0.54
N VAL A 42 -0.74 -15.98 -0.44
CA VAL A 42 0.17 -14.91 -0.88
C VAL A 42 -0.47 -13.58 -0.53
N LEU A 43 0.28 -12.74 0.18
CA LEU A 43 -0.13 -11.38 0.52
C LEU A 43 0.80 -10.40 -0.18
N LEU A 44 0.22 -9.51 -0.99
CA LEU A 44 0.88 -8.32 -1.51
C LEU A 44 0.24 -7.11 -0.86
N ALA A 45 1.06 -6.28 -0.22
CA ALA A 45 0.58 -5.10 0.51
C ALA A 45 1.48 -3.90 0.23
N ALA A 46 0.87 -2.72 0.16
CA ALA A 46 1.60 -1.46 0.16
C ALA A 46 2.15 -1.15 1.57
N HIS A 47 3.08 -0.21 1.64
CA HIS A 47 3.54 0.32 2.93
C HIS A 47 2.42 1.06 3.66
N GLY A 48 2.57 1.26 4.97
CA GLY A 48 1.68 2.14 5.74
C GLY A 48 1.85 3.63 5.39
N ASP A 49 1.05 4.47 6.05
CA ASP A 49 1.08 5.92 5.88
C ASP A 49 2.46 6.53 6.06
N ARG A 50 2.84 7.38 5.11
CA ARG A 50 4.14 8.03 5.05
C ARG A 50 4.00 9.54 4.97
N THR A 51 5.10 10.22 5.31
CA THR A 51 5.28 11.62 4.95
C THR A 51 5.37 11.79 3.43
N PRO A 52 5.13 13.00 2.89
CA PRO A 52 5.28 13.28 1.47
C PRO A 52 6.69 13.05 0.92
N ASP A 53 6.76 12.92 -0.40
CA ASP A 53 7.95 13.09 -1.23
C ASP A 53 8.20 14.57 -1.57
N GLN A 54 9.45 14.92 -1.87
CA GLN A 54 9.78 16.21 -2.45
C GLN A 54 9.14 16.39 -3.84
N ASP A 55 9.18 15.38 -4.71
CA ASP A 55 8.58 15.45 -6.05
C ASP A 55 7.06 15.65 -5.98
N GLU A 56 6.42 15.13 -4.94
CA GLU A 56 5.02 15.37 -4.62
C GLU A 56 4.83 16.83 -4.20
N LEU A 57 5.60 17.32 -3.22
CA LEU A 57 5.50 18.69 -2.71
C LEU A 57 5.80 19.77 -3.75
N ASP A 58 6.69 19.50 -4.70
CA ASP A 58 7.02 20.43 -5.78
C ASP A 58 5.80 20.70 -6.69
N LYS A 59 4.78 19.83 -6.65
CA LYS A 59 3.49 20.02 -7.30
C LYS A 59 2.49 20.80 -6.44
N PHE A 60 2.91 21.46 -5.37
CA PHE A 60 2.01 22.31 -4.58
C PHE A 60 2.27 23.81 -4.82
N PRO A 61 1.21 24.62 -4.99
CA PRO A 61 1.28 26.01 -5.45
C PRO A 61 1.88 26.98 -4.45
N SER A 62 2.07 26.58 -3.19
CA SER A 62 2.61 27.48 -2.17
C SER A 62 3.47 26.73 -1.15
N LYS A 63 4.74 27.16 -1.08
CA LYS A 63 5.67 26.82 0.02
C LYS A 63 5.25 27.47 1.34
N GLU A 64 4.27 28.38 1.34
CA GLU A 64 3.77 29.03 2.56
C GLU A 64 2.87 28.11 3.40
N HIS A 65 2.33 27.04 2.80
CA HIS A 65 1.42 26.13 3.50
C HIS A 65 2.13 25.04 4.31
N TYR A 66 3.43 24.80 4.08
CA TYR A 66 4.16 23.74 4.75
C TYR A 66 5.62 24.13 4.99
N ASN A 67 6.08 24.00 6.23
CA ASN A 67 7.48 24.17 6.61
C ASN A 67 8.15 22.79 6.77
N ASP A 68 9.44 22.75 7.10
CA ASP A 68 10.18 21.49 7.31
C ASP A 68 9.62 20.63 8.46
N GLU A 69 8.70 21.14 9.28
CA GLU A 69 8.06 20.39 10.37
C GLU A 69 7.19 19.25 9.84
N ILE A 70 6.71 19.29 8.59
CA ILE A 70 5.95 18.17 7.99
C ILE A 70 6.74 16.86 7.90
N TYR A 71 8.07 16.97 7.91
CA TYR A 71 8.94 15.80 7.90
C TYR A 71 9.30 15.38 9.32
N PHE A 72 9.29 16.29 10.29
CA PHE A 72 9.68 15.96 11.66
C PHE A 72 8.57 15.12 12.34
N PRO A 73 8.92 14.07 13.10
CA PRO A 73 10.25 13.54 13.41
C PRO A 73 10.73 12.41 12.47
N TYR A 74 10.06 12.17 11.35
CA TYR A 74 10.25 10.95 10.54
C TYR A 74 11.25 11.09 9.38
N GLY A 75 11.33 12.26 8.74
CA GLY A 75 12.06 12.51 7.49
C GLY A 75 11.14 12.50 6.26
N LYS A 76 11.73 12.53 5.06
CA LYS A 76 11.01 12.47 3.77
C LYS A 76 10.67 11.03 3.39
N LYS A 77 9.54 10.80 2.72
CA LYS A 77 9.01 9.44 2.38
C LYS A 77 9.01 8.45 3.56
N ALA A 78 8.95 8.93 4.79
CA ALA A 78 9.20 8.13 5.98
C ALA A 78 7.90 7.60 6.56
N LEU A 79 7.93 6.38 7.11
CA LEU A 79 6.75 5.77 7.72
C LEU A 79 6.35 6.52 9.01
N THR A 80 5.12 6.98 9.06
CA THR A 80 4.56 7.69 10.22
C THR A 80 4.09 6.72 11.31
N ASN A 81 3.77 7.22 12.50
CA ASN A 81 3.14 6.40 13.54
C ASN A 81 1.75 5.89 13.13
N LYS A 82 0.98 6.66 12.35
CA LYS A 82 -0.29 6.19 11.76
C LYS A 82 -0.05 4.99 10.85
N GLY A 83 1.01 5.04 10.03
CA GLY A 83 1.39 3.94 9.15
C GLY A 83 1.81 2.69 9.91
N LYS A 84 2.58 2.85 11.00
CA LYS A 84 2.91 1.75 11.91
C LYS A 84 1.66 1.15 12.55
N GLN A 85 0.72 1.96 13.03
CA GLN A 85 -0.53 1.48 13.62
C GLN A 85 -1.35 0.67 12.63
N ARG A 86 -1.51 1.14 11.38
CA ARG A 86 -2.19 0.38 10.33
C ARG A 86 -1.49 -0.95 10.03
N ALA A 87 -0.16 -0.94 9.93
CA ALA A 87 0.61 -2.16 9.72
C ALA A 87 0.43 -3.17 10.87
N TYR A 88 0.41 -2.68 12.11
CA TYR A 88 0.17 -3.52 13.29
C TYR A 88 -1.23 -4.16 13.24
N LEU A 89 -2.26 -3.39 12.89
CA LEU A 89 -3.63 -3.90 12.73
C LEU A 89 -3.73 -4.96 11.62
N VAL A 90 -3.02 -4.77 10.51
CA VAL A 90 -2.90 -5.80 9.46
C VAL A 90 -2.29 -7.08 10.04
N GLY A 91 -1.19 -6.98 10.80
CA GLY A 91 -0.60 -8.13 11.48
C GLY A 91 -1.56 -8.85 12.43
N GLN A 92 -2.34 -8.11 13.22
CA GLN A 92 -3.37 -8.68 14.10
C GLN A 92 -4.46 -9.40 13.30
N TYR A 93 -4.93 -8.79 12.22
CA TYR A 93 -5.92 -9.41 11.33
C TYR A 93 -5.40 -10.71 10.73
N LEU A 94 -4.16 -10.72 10.22
CA LEU A 94 -3.52 -11.91 9.66
C LEU A 94 -3.37 -13.01 10.71
N ARG A 95 -2.94 -12.66 11.94
CA ARG A 95 -2.88 -13.62 13.04
C ARG A 95 -4.26 -14.19 13.30
N HIS A 96 -5.29 -13.36 13.49
CA HIS A 96 -6.64 -13.84 13.75
C HIS A 96 -7.17 -14.75 12.64
N ARG A 97 -6.94 -14.39 11.38
CA ARG A 97 -7.43 -15.12 10.21
C ARG A 97 -6.74 -16.47 10.02
N TYR A 98 -5.42 -16.54 10.25
CA TYR A 98 -4.61 -17.70 9.88
C TYR A 98 -4.11 -18.53 11.06
N ASN A 99 -4.44 -18.13 12.30
CA ASN A 99 -4.05 -18.87 13.50
C ASN A 99 -4.59 -20.30 13.44
N ASN A 100 -3.73 -21.29 13.66
CA ASN A 100 -4.08 -22.71 13.69
C ASN A 100 -4.72 -23.24 12.40
N THR A 101 -4.58 -22.52 11.28
CA THR A 101 -4.94 -23.03 9.94
C THR A 101 -3.69 -23.26 9.12
N ILE A 102 -3.06 -22.18 8.64
CA ILE A 102 -1.81 -22.22 7.87
C ILE A 102 -0.61 -21.64 8.62
N LEU A 103 -0.85 -20.96 9.75
CA LEU A 103 0.21 -20.44 10.61
C LEU A 103 0.18 -21.14 11.96
N SER A 104 1.33 -21.70 12.35
CA SER A 104 1.53 -22.20 13.70
C SER A 104 1.40 -21.08 14.74
N PRO A 105 1.06 -21.43 16.01
CA PRO A 105 1.13 -20.49 17.12
C PRO A 105 2.52 -19.88 17.33
N MET A 106 3.56 -20.62 16.95
CA MET A 106 4.96 -20.20 16.97
C MET A 106 5.39 -19.68 15.60
N TYR A 107 6.38 -18.81 15.57
CA TYR A 107 7.07 -18.50 14.33
C TYR A 107 7.93 -19.70 13.93
N LEU A 108 7.62 -20.34 12.79
CA LEU A 108 8.43 -21.40 12.21
C LEU A 108 9.02 -20.91 10.87
N PRO A 109 10.36 -20.93 10.69
CA PRO A 109 11.00 -20.40 9.49
C PRO A 109 10.50 -20.99 8.16
N ASP A 110 10.04 -22.25 8.17
CA ASP A 110 9.60 -22.94 6.96
C ASP A 110 8.13 -22.65 6.59
N GLU A 111 7.37 -21.95 7.44
CA GLU A 111 5.95 -21.64 7.19
C GLU A 111 5.75 -20.31 6.47
N THR A 112 6.74 -19.40 6.50
CA THR A 112 6.60 -18.06 5.93
C THR A 112 7.82 -17.62 5.16
N TYR A 113 7.58 -17.05 4.00
CA TYR A 113 8.56 -16.28 3.24
C TYR A 113 8.14 -14.80 3.25
N ILE A 114 9.08 -13.91 3.55
CA ILE A 114 8.82 -12.48 3.68
C ILE A 114 9.84 -11.73 2.84
N GLN A 115 9.35 -10.90 1.92
CA GLN A 115 10.18 -10.04 1.08
C GLN A 115 9.62 -8.61 1.11
N THR A 116 10.52 -7.63 1.13
CA THR A 116 10.19 -6.21 1.02
C THR A 116 11.07 -5.56 -0.04
N THR A 117 10.59 -4.45 -0.60
CA THR A 117 11.48 -3.56 -1.36
C THR A 117 12.49 -2.91 -0.43
N ASN A 118 13.64 -2.49 -0.96
CA ASN A 118 14.70 -1.85 -0.17
C ASN A 118 14.40 -0.37 0.18
N TYR A 119 13.21 -0.08 0.69
CA TYR A 119 12.85 1.21 1.27
C TYR A 119 12.63 1.07 2.78
N ALA A 120 13.11 2.04 3.55
CA ALA A 120 12.91 2.03 5.01
C ALA A 120 11.42 1.91 5.41
N ARG A 121 10.52 2.58 4.69
CA ARG A 121 9.08 2.54 4.96
C ARG A 121 8.44 1.16 4.77
N THR A 122 8.88 0.37 3.79
CA THR A 122 8.35 -0.99 3.54
C THR A 122 8.92 -1.98 4.55
N GLN A 123 10.21 -1.89 4.85
CA GLN A 123 10.85 -2.69 5.91
C GLN A 123 10.20 -2.44 7.28
N MET A 124 10.03 -1.17 7.66
CA MET A 124 9.38 -0.80 8.92
C MET A 124 7.91 -1.22 8.97
N THR A 125 7.19 -1.15 7.84
CA THR A 125 5.80 -1.62 7.76
C THR A 125 5.74 -3.11 8.05
N VAL A 126 6.55 -3.91 7.37
CA VAL A 126 6.58 -5.37 7.58
C VAL A 126 7.02 -5.73 8.99
N LEU A 127 8.09 -5.13 9.50
CA LEU A 127 8.52 -5.34 10.90
C LEU A 127 7.41 -5.05 11.91
N THR A 128 6.62 -4.00 11.67
CA THR A 128 5.51 -3.64 12.56
C THR A 128 4.34 -4.64 12.44
N ALA A 129 4.02 -5.11 11.24
CA ALA A 129 3.01 -6.15 11.04
C ALA A 129 3.46 -7.48 11.66
N LEU A 130 4.73 -7.86 11.50
CA LEU A 130 5.31 -9.07 12.07
C LEU A 130 5.34 -9.04 13.60
N ALA A 131 5.47 -7.86 14.21
CA ALA A 131 5.38 -7.72 15.67
C ALA A 131 4.00 -8.12 16.22
N ALA A 132 2.91 -7.82 15.50
CA ALA A 132 1.57 -8.29 15.83
C ALA A 132 1.31 -9.73 15.37
N LEU A 133 1.85 -10.09 14.20
CA LEU A 133 1.62 -11.41 13.62
C LEU A 133 2.34 -12.47 14.44
N PHE A 134 3.56 -12.27 14.91
CA PHE A 134 4.37 -13.28 15.59
C PHE A 134 4.72 -12.87 17.02
N GLU A 135 3.70 -12.62 17.84
CA GLU A 135 3.92 -12.47 19.28
C GLU A 135 4.59 -13.74 19.86
N PRO A 136 5.67 -13.62 20.65
CA PRO A 136 6.43 -14.78 21.09
C PRO A 136 5.66 -15.63 22.11
N THR A 137 5.53 -16.92 21.81
CA THR A 137 5.09 -17.92 22.79
C THR A 137 6.14 -18.07 23.90
N PRO A 138 5.82 -18.71 25.05
CA PRO A 138 6.79 -18.90 26.13
C PRO A 138 8.12 -19.54 25.69
N ALA A 139 8.10 -20.42 24.69
CA ALA A 139 9.30 -21.08 24.17
C ALA A 139 10.19 -20.16 23.31
N GLN A 140 9.61 -19.14 22.67
CA GLN A 140 10.33 -18.18 21.81
C GLN A 140 10.50 -16.80 22.46
N LYS A 141 10.05 -16.65 23.72
CA LYS A 141 10.17 -15.40 24.47
C LYS A 141 11.57 -15.21 25.01
N TRP A 142 12.42 -14.55 24.23
CA TRP A 142 13.81 -14.25 24.59
C TRP A 142 13.94 -13.13 25.64
N ASN A 143 12.95 -12.24 25.73
CA ASN A 143 12.92 -11.14 26.69
C ASN A 143 11.58 -11.12 27.47
N PRO A 144 11.58 -11.22 28.81
CA PRO A 144 10.35 -11.26 29.60
C PRO A 144 9.55 -9.95 29.53
N ASN A 145 10.23 -8.81 29.33
CA ASN A 145 9.65 -7.46 29.37
C ASN A 145 9.28 -6.90 27.99
N LEU A 146 9.48 -7.68 26.92
CA LEU A 146 9.22 -7.25 25.55
C LEU A 146 8.44 -8.34 24.80
N ASN A 147 7.20 -8.05 24.42
CA ASN A 147 6.35 -8.97 23.65
C ASN A 147 6.64 -8.85 22.15
N TRP A 148 7.89 -9.09 21.76
CA TRP A 148 8.36 -9.02 20.38
C TRP A 148 9.51 -9.99 20.17
N GLN A 149 9.59 -10.55 18.96
CA GLN A 149 10.71 -11.36 18.51
C GLN A 149 11.15 -10.94 17.11
N PRO A 150 12.45 -11.06 16.79
CA PRO A 150 12.94 -10.78 15.45
C PRO A 150 12.44 -11.85 14.47
N VAL A 151 11.94 -11.41 13.32
CA VAL A 151 11.54 -12.27 12.21
C VAL A 151 12.30 -11.80 10.96
N PRO A 152 13.07 -12.68 10.29
CA PRO A 152 13.84 -12.32 9.11
C PRO A 152 12.94 -11.97 7.93
N TYR A 153 13.46 -11.11 7.06
CA TYR A 153 12.83 -10.72 5.79
C TYR A 153 13.93 -10.47 4.75
N ASP A 154 13.60 -10.67 3.48
CA ASP A 154 14.49 -10.42 2.36
C ASP A 154 14.28 -9.02 1.76
N THR A 155 15.37 -8.41 1.30
CA THR A 155 15.36 -7.17 0.51
C THR A 155 16.28 -7.36 -0.70
N PRO A 156 15.73 -7.78 -1.86
CA PRO A 156 16.50 -7.84 -3.10
C PRO A 156 17.15 -6.48 -3.42
N ALA A 157 18.27 -6.52 -4.13
CA ALA A 157 18.87 -5.33 -4.70
C ALA A 157 17.89 -4.68 -5.68
N TYR A 158 18.00 -3.37 -5.90
CA TYR A 158 17.07 -2.60 -6.74
C TYR A 158 16.89 -3.29 -8.09
N GLU A 159 17.98 -3.65 -8.75
CA GLU A 159 18.07 -4.26 -10.08
C GLU A 159 17.40 -5.64 -10.18
N ASP A 160 17.30 -6.35 -9.05
CA ASP A 160 16.73 -7.70 -8.95
C ASP A 160 15.33 -7.70 -8.31
N ASP A 161 14.80 -6.53 -7.92
CA ASP A 161 13.54 -6.39 -7.21
C ASP A 161 12.33 -6.30 -8.17
N ASP A 162 11.68 -7.43 -8.41
CA ASP A 162 10.49 -7.51 -9.27
C ASP A 162 9.34 -6.61 -8.81
N PHE A 163 9.28 -6.19 -7.53
CA PHE A 163 8.26 -5.26 -7.05
C PHE A 163 8.48 -3.82 -7.51
N LEU A 164 9.68 -3.50 -8.03
CA LEU A 164 10.03 -2.18 -8.55
C LEU A 164 9.94 -2.11 -10.09
N TYR A 165 9.26 -3.06 -10.73
CA TYR A 165 9.10 -3.12 -12.20
C TYR A 165 8.63 -1.79 -12.82
N TYR A 166 7.80 -1.01 -12.10
CA TYR A 166 7.30 0.30 -12.54
C TYR A 166 8.43 1.30 -12.83
N TYR A 167 9.57 1.17 -12.16
CA TYR A 167 10.72 2.08 -12.26
C TYR A 167 11.86 1.51 -13.09
N GLN A 168 12.07 0.19 -13.07
CA GLN A 168 13.28 -0.41 -13.67
C GLN A 168 13.06 -1.24 -14.93
N CYS A 169 11.84 -1.71 -15.18
CA CYS A 169 11.58 -2.56 -16.34
C CYS A 169 11.44 -1.70 -17.60
N GLN A 170 12.51 -1.61 -18.40
CA GLN A 170 12.55 -0.83 -19.64
C GLN A 170 11.46 -1.22 -20.65
N ARG A 171 11.08 -2.51 -20.67
CA ARG A 171 9.97 -2.95 -21.51
C ARG A 171 8.63 -2.41 -21.01
N TYR A 172 8.40 -2.45 -19.69
CA TYR A 172 7.19 -1.91 -19.08
C TYR A 172 7.08 -0.41 -19.35
N LEU A 173 8.14 0.37 -19.07
CA LEU A 173 8.17 1.81 -19.32
C LEU A 173 7.80 2.15 -20.77
N ARG A 174 8.44 1.50 -21.76
CA ARG A 174 8.11 1.73 -23.19
C ARG A 174 6.68 1.36 -23.56
N LEU A 175 6.11 0.32 -22.96
CA LEU A 175 4.73 -0.08 -23.22
C LEU A 175 3.74 0.89 -22.57
N ARG A 176 4.04 1.38 -21.36
CA ARG A 176 3.24 2.38 -20.66
C ARG A 176 3.16 3.68 -21.45
N GLU A 177 4.29 4.19 -21.96
CA GLU A 177 4.29 5.40 -22.80
C GLU A 177 3.46 5.23 -24.07
N LYS A 178 3.44 4.02 -24.67
CA LYS A 178 2.57 3.72 -25.82
C LYS A 178 1.09 3.74 -25.46
N VAL A 179 0.73 3.30 -24.25
CA VAL A 179 -0.66 3.34 -23.78
C VAL A 179 -1.10 4.80 -23.59
N TYR A 180 -0.27 5.65 -22.98
CA TYR A 180 -0.62 7.05 -22.73
C TYR A 180 -0.90 7.90 -23.98
N VAL A 181 -0.39 7.50 -25.14
CA VAL A 181 -0.65 8.16 -26.44
C VAL A 181 -1.59 7.36 -27.35
N SER A 182 -2.21 6.31 -26.83
CA SER A 182 -3.12 5.47 -27.62
C SER A 182 -4.50 6.12 -27.75
N PRO A 183 -5.21 5.94 -28.88
CA PRO A 183 -6.57 6.48 -29.04
C PRO A 183 -7.55 5.98 -27.98
N GLU A 184 -7.39 4.74 -27.52
CA GLU A 184 -8.22 4.14 -26.47
C GLU A 184 -8.03 4.87 -25.13
N PHE A 185 -6.77 5.15 -24.75
CA PHE A 185 -6.48 5.90 -23.54
C PHE A 185 -6.97 7.35 -23.64
N GLU A 186 -6.75 8.02 -24.78
CA GLU A 186 -7.28 9.37 -25.02
C GLU A 186 -8.81 9.41 -24.87
N GLU A 187 -9.52 8.42 -25.43
CA GLU A 187 -10.98 8.32 -25.29
C GLU A 187 -11.42 8.11 -23.84
N GLN A 188 -10.72 7.25 -23.09
CA GLN A 188 -10.96 7.06 -21.66
C GLN A 188 -10.72 8.34 -20.84
N MET A 189 -9.83 9.22 -21.30
CA MET A 189 -9.49 10.45 -20.57
C MET A 189 -10.43 11.63 -20.86
N LYS A 190 -11.15 11.63 -21.99
CA LYS A 190 -12.08 12.73 -22.38
C LYS A 190 -13.06 13.17 -21.28
N PRO A 191 -13.71 12.26 -20.53
CA PRO A 191 -14.66 12.67 -19.49
C PRO A 191 -14.01 13.52 -18.37
N TYR A 192 -12.69 13.41 -18.19
CA TYR A 192 -11.95 14.07 -17.11
C TYR A 192 -11.34 15.41 -17.52
N GLU A 193 -11.48 15.87 -18.77
CA GLU A 193 -10.93 17.17 -19.21
C GLU A 193 -11.33 18.35 -18.31
N GLY A 194 -12.57 18.33 -17.79
CA GLY A 194 -13.06 19.31 -16.83
C GLY A 194 -12.29 19.28 -15.51
N LEU A 195 -11.95 18.07 -15.02
CA LEU A 195 -11.13 17.89 -13.83
C LEU A 195 -9.72 18.46 -14.03
N TYR A 196 -9.06 18.20 -15.16
CA TYR A 196 -7.73 18.78 -15.45
C TYR A 196 -7.77 20.31 -15.45
N LYS A 197 -8.79 20.92 -16.07
CA LYS A 197 -8.97 22.38 -16.07
C LYS A 197 -9.20 22.91 -14.64
N TYR A 198 -9.99 22.19 -13.84
CA TYR A 198 -10.24 22.55 -12.45
C TYR A 198 -8.97 22.46 -11.60
N LEU A 199 -8.25 21.34 -11.68
CA LEU A 199 -7.02 21.14 -10.92
C LEU A 199 -5.95 22.17 -11.29
N ASN A 200 -5.74 22.49 -12.58
CA ASN A 200 -4.81 23.56 -12.96
C ASN A 200 -5.23 24.94 -12.47
N LYS A 201 -6.53 25.21 -12.32
CA LYS A 201 -7.01 26.45 -11.71
C LYS A 201 -6.70 26.51 -10.21
N MET A 202 -6.85 25.38 -9.51
CA MET A 202 -6.59 25.30 -8.06
C MET A 202 -5.09 25.18 -7.73
N PHE A 203 -4.30 24.59 -8.63
CA PHE A 203 -2.86 24.39 -8.50
C PHE A 203 -2.09 24.94 -9.72
N PRO A 204 -2.04 26.28 -9.90
CA PRO A 204 -1.46 26.88 -11.10
C PRO A 204 0.04 26.64 -11.28
N ALA A 205 0.78 26.28 -10.22
CA ALA A 205 2.20 25.99 -10.29
C ALA A 205 2.52 24.56 -10.78
N SER A 206 1.53 23.67 -10.82
CA SER A 206 1.76 22.21 -10.88
C SER A 206 1.66 21.62 -12.28
N ASN A 207 1.22 22.42 -13.26
CA ASN A 207 1.11 22.05 -14.68
C ASN A 207 0.57 20.62 -14.90
N ILE A 208 -0.65 20.37 -14.42
CA ILE A 208 -1.26 19.04 -14.38
C ILE A 208 -1.77 18.69 -15.77
N THR A 209 -1.04 17.84 -16.50
CA THR A 209 -1.34 17.52 -17.90
C THR A 209 -1.54 16.04 -18.15
N THR A 210 -1.08 15.19 -17.24
CA THR A 210 -1.14 13.73 -17.36
C THR A 210 -1.91 13.10 -16.19
N SER A 211 -2.40 11.88 -16.39
CA SER A 211 -2.99 11.09 -15.30
C SER A 211 -2.00 10.82 -14.17
N GLU A 212 -0.71 10.74 -14.51
CA GLU A 212 0.37 10.61 -13.53
C GLU A 212 0.52 11.88 -12.67
N ASP A 213 0.31 13.08 -13.23
CA ASP A 213 0.29 14.31 -12.43
C ASP A 213 -0.83 14.32 -11.40
N VAL A 214 -2.02 13.88 -11.80
CA VAL A 214 -3.17 13.75 -10.90
C VAL A 214 -2.88 12.73 -9.80
N PHE A 215 -2.26 11.59 -10.14
CA PHE A 215 -1.85 10.57 -9.17
C PHE A 215 -0.87 11.12 -8.12
N TYR A 216 0.16 11.87 -8.52
CA TYR A 216 1.10 12.46 -7.57
C TYR A 216 0.47 13.54 -6.70
N LEU A 217 -0.47 14.31 -7.25
CA LEU A 217 -1.22 15.28 -6.48
C LEU A 217 -2.10 14.61 -5.41
N ASP A 218 -2.80 13.55 -5.78
CA ASP A 218 -3.60 12.76 -4.85
C ASP A 218 -2.75 12.14 -3.73
N ASN A 219 -1.61 11.53 -4.08
CA ASN A 219 -0.66 11.02 -3.10
C ASN A 219 -0.17 12.11 -2.13
N LEU A 220 0.11 13.31 -2.64
CA LEU A 220 0.51 14.43 -1.81
C LEU A 220 -0.57 14.77 -0.78
N VAL A 221 -1.81 14.93 -1.23
CA VAL A 221 -2.96 15.25 -0.36
C VAL A 221 -3.07 14.22 0.76
N GLN A 222 -3.07 12.93 0.42
CA GLN A 222 -3.11 11.85 1.40
C GLN A 222 -1.91 11.86 2.36
N ALA A 223 -0.70 12.12 1.85
CA ALA A 223 0.51 12.16 2.66
C ALA A 223 0.53 13.36 3.62
N LEU A 224 -0.05 14.50 3.24
CA LEU A 224 -0.21 15.67 4.09
C LEU A 224 -1.20 15.42 5.23
N GLU A 225 -2.35 14.81 4.92
CA GLU A 225 -3.32 14.40 5.94
C GLU A 225 -2.71 13.44 6.97
N ASN A 226 -1.82 12.55 6.51
CA ASN A 226 -1.12 11.60 7.37
C ASN A 226 -0.17 12.24 8.37
N VAL A 227 0.30 13.47 8.10
CA VAL A 227 1.12 14.27 9.02
C VAL A 227 0.31 15.37 9.70
N GLY A 228 -1.03 15.30 9.62
CA GLY A 228 -1.93 16.20 10.32
C GLY A 228 -2.10 17.56 9.66
N VAL A 229 -1.70 17.72 8.40
CA VAL A 229 -1.99 18.94 7.65
C VAL A 229 -3.27 18.72 6.83
N PRO A 230 -4.35 19.47 7.11
CA PRO A 230 -5.60 19.29 6.40
C PRO A 230 -5.45 19.67 4.93
N PRO A 231 -6.17 19.00 4.02
CA PRO A 231 -6.18 19.40 2.63
C PRO A 231 -6.87 20.77 2.50
N PRO A 232 -6.65 21.49 1.39
CA PRO A 232 -7.47 22.66 1.06
C PRO A 232 -8.96 22.33 1.13
N GLN A 233 -9.79 23.24 1.67
CA GLN A 233 -11.23 23.03 1.89
C GLN A 233 -12.00 22.54 0.67
N TRP A 234 -11.56 22.89 -0.54
CA TRP A 234 -12.24 22.49 -1.77
C TRP A 234 -11.96 21.02 -2.17
N ILE A 235 -11.04 20.34 -1.48
CA ILE A 235 -10.76 18.89 -1.61
C ILE A 235 -11.58 18.06 -0.59
N GLU A 236 -12.13 18.66 0.45
CA GLU A 236 -12.88 17.94 1.47
C GLU A 236 -14.17 17.34 0.86
N CYS A 237 -14.29 16.01 0.92
CA CYS A 237 -15.47 15.24 0.52
C CYS A 237 -16.62 15.35 1.53
#